data_AF-A0A9D4E087-F1
#
_entry.id   AF-A0A9D4E087-F1
#
_cell.length_a   1.000
_cell.length_b   1.000
_cell.length_c   1.000
_cell.angle_alpha   90.00
_cell.angle_beta   90.00
_cell.angle_gamma   90.00
#
_symmetry.space_group_name_H-M   'P 1'
#
loop_
_entity.id
_entity.type
_entity.pdbx_description
1 polymer ?
#
loop_
_entity_poly.entity_id
_entity_poly.type
_entity_poly.pdbx_seq_one_letter_code
_entity_poly.pdbx_strand_id
1 'polypeptide(L)'
;MGPEPIHMTSFSRAYLHVSMGPERIHMTSFNRAYLHVSMGPEPIHMTSFSRAYLHVSMGPEPIHMTSFSRAYLHVSMGPEPIHMTSFSRAYLHVSMGPEPIHMTSFSRAYLHGP
;
A
#
# COMPACT_ATOMS: atom_id res chain seq x y z
N MET A 1 26.81 -0.39 -3.19
CA MET A 1 26.13 -0.23 -1.89
C MET A 1 24.78 0.40 -2.19
N GLY A 2 23.70 -0.35 -2.08
CA GLY A 2 22.36 0.21 -2.26
C GLY A 2 21.95 1.06 -1.04
N PRO A 3 20.88 1.86 -1.15
CA PRO A 3 20.33 2.58 -0.01
C PRO A 3 19.92 1.60 1.10
N GLU A 4 20.12 1.99 2.36
CA GLU A 4 19.63 1.21 3.50
C GLU A 4 18.10 1.27 3.57
N PRO A 5 17.44 0.17 3.97
CA PRO A 5 15.99 0.16 4.14
C PRO A 5 15.55 1.08 5.29
N ILE A 6 14.47 1.81 5.05
CA ILE A 6 13.84 2.68 6.03
C ILE A 6 12.81 1.87 6.82
N HIS A 7 12.95 1.88 8.14
CA HIS A 7 12.02 1.24 9.06
C HIS A 7 11.24 2.29 9.86
N MET A 8 9.91 2.25 9.75
CA MET A 8 9.03 3.20 10.42
C MET A 8 7.90 2.52 11.17
N THR A 9 7.61 3.03 12.37
CA THR A 9 6.41 2.69 13.14
C THR A 9 5.66 3.96 13.52
N SER A 10 4.36 4.02 13.23
CA SER A 10 3.52 5.18 13.54
C SER A 10 2.31 4.82 14.40
N PHE A 11 2.03 5.67 15.40
CA PHE A 11 0.79 5.67 16.19
C PHE A 11 0.21 7.07 16.24
N SER A 12 -0.90 7.31 15.53
CA SER A 12 -1.48 8.64 15.42
C SER A 12 -2.97 8.63 15.03
N ARG A 13 -3.63 9.78 15.09
CA ARG A 13 -4.98 9.89 14.51
C ARG A 13 -4.94 9.84 12.99
N ALA A 14 -3.99 10.52 12.38
CA ALA A 14 -3.81 10.56 10.95
C ALA A 14 -2.31 10.58 10.67
N TYR A 15 -1.88 9.74 9.75
CA TYR A 15 -0.49 9.68 9.32
C TYR A 15 -0.42 9.73 7.80
N LEU A 16 0.48 10.58 7.31
CA LEU A 16 0.84 10.73 5.92
C LEU A 16 2.31 10.40 5.78
N HIS A 17 2.65 9.49 4.86
CA HIS A 17 4.02 9.31 4.42
C HIS A 17 4.11 9.41 2.91
N VAL A 18 5.13 10.14 2.49
CA VAL A 18 5.44 10.41 1.08
C VAL A 18 6.91 10.09 0.91
N SER A 19 7.21 9.13 0.03
CA SER A 19 8.58 8.80 -0.35
C SER A 19 8.81 9.10 -1.83
N MET A 20 10.00 9.64 -2.12
CA MET A 20 10.43 10.01 -3.46
C MET A 20 11.86 9.48 -3.67
N GLY A 21 12.04 8.49 -4.52
CA GLY A 21 13.36 7.95 -4.86
C GLY A 21 13.54 6.45 -4.56
N PRO A 22 14.76 5.93 -4.69
CA PRO A 22 15.07 4.54 -4.42
C PRO A 22 15.20 4.34 -2.91
N GLU A 23 14.10 4.00 -2.26
CA GLU A 23 14.10 3.63 -0.84
C GLU A 23 13.28 2.36 -0.60
N ARG A 24 13.90 1.34 -0.02
CA ARG A 24 13.22 0.16 0.50
C ARG A 24 12.49 0.55 1.77
N ILE A 25 11.17 0.46 1.74
CA ILE A 25 10.35 0.92 2.87
C ILE A 25 9.74 -0.27 3.58
N HIS A 26 9.98 -0.35 4.89
CA HIS A 26 9.32 -1.26 5.80
C HIS A 26 8.53 -0.45 6.82
N MET A 27 7.20 -0.51 6.72
CA MET A 27 6.36 0.33 7.55
C MET A 27 5.28 -0.45 8.29
N THR A 28 5.14 -0.15 9.59
CA THR A 28 4.01 -0.59 10.43
C THR A 28 3.24 0.61 10.94
N SER A 29 1.92 0.63 10.74
CA SER A 29 1.09 1.79 11.07
C SER A 29 -0.16 1.41 11.86
N PHE A 30 -0.43 2.16 12.92
CA PHE A 30 -1.62 2.03 13.77
C PHE A 30 -2.31 3.40 13.85
N ASN A 31 -3.15 3.71 12.86
CA ASN A 31 -3.70 5.05 12.70
C ASN A 31 -5.19 5.02 12.41
N ARG A 32 -5.98 6.05 12.76
CA ARG A 32 -7.39 6.06 12.29
C ARG A 32 -7.46 6.23 10.78
N ALA A 33 -6.65 7.12 10.23
CA ALA A 33 -6.46 7.32 8.81
C ALA A 33 -4.96 7.18 8.47
N TYR A 34 -4.66 6.40 7.44
CA TYR A 34 -3.31 6.25 6.92
C TYR A 34 -3.31 6.54 5.43
N LEU A 35 -2.41 7.41 5.00
CA LEU A 35 -2.13 7.71 3.60
C LEU A 35 -0.66 7.46 3.35
N HIS A 36 -0.38 6.62 2.35
CA HIS A 36 0.95 6.40 1.84
C HIS A 36 1.00 6.71 0.36
N VAL A 37 2.03 7.46 -0.05
CA VAL A 37 2.31 7.80 -1.44
C VAL A 37 3.78 7.46 -1.71
N SER A 38 4.03 6.63 -2.71
CA SER A 38 5.38 6.32 -3.19
C SER A 38 5.58 6.66 -4.65
N MET A 39 6.77 7.18 -4.94
CA MET A 39 7.26 7.42 -6.29
C MET A 39 8.69 6.90 -6.39
N GLY A 40 8.91 5.71 -6.95
CA GLY A 40 10.25 5.15 -7.04
C GLY A 40 10.33 3.69 -7.52
N PRO A 41 11.53 3.16 -7.76
CA PRO A 41 11.74 1.80 -8.25
C PRO A 41 12.08 0.78 -7.15
N GLU A 42 11.75 1.02 -5.87
CA GLU A 42 12.20 0.15 -4.77
C GLU A 42 11.07 -0.57 -4.02
N PRO A 43 11.33 -1.78 -3.49
CA PRO A 43 10.30 -2.58 -2.82
C PRO A 43 9.66 -1.91 -1.61
N ILE A 44 8.34 -2.05 -1.51
CA ILE A 44 7.54 -1.55 -0.40
C ILE A 44 6.92 -2.72 0.36
N HIS A 45 7.11 -2.71 1.69
CA HIS A 45 6.49 -3.66 2.61
C HIS A 45 5.71 -2.90 3.68
N MET A 46 4.39 -3.07 3.71
CA MET A 46 3.52 -2.38 4.65
C MET A 46 2.60 -3.28 5.43
N THR A 47 2.50 -2.99 6.72
CA THR A 47 1.44 -3.49 7.59
C THR A 47 0.67 -2.32 8.17
N SER A 48 -0.63 -2.24 7.93
CA SER A 48 -1.48 -1.14 8.40
C SER A 48 -2.69 -1.63 9.16
N PHE A 49 -2.94 -1.02 10.31
CA PHE A 49 -4.15 -1.16 11.12
C PHE A 49 -4.84 0.20 11.18
N SER A 50 -5.98 0.34 10.49
CA SER A 50 -6.66 1.64 10.43
C SER A 50 -8.17 1.58 10.25
N ARG A 51 -8.86 2.72 10.30
CA ARG A 51 -10.26 2.78 9.83
C ARG A 51 -10.29 2.99 8.33
N ALA A 52 -9.45 3.89 7.84
CA ALA A 52 -9.27 4.16 6.43
C ALA A 52 -7.78 4.05 6.08
N TYR A 53 -7.47 3.29 5.04
CA TYR A 53 -6.13 3.21 4.47
C TYR A 53 -6.19 3.48 2.98
N LEU A 54 -5.38 4.43 2.53
CA LEU A 54 -5.14 4.76 1.13
C LEU A 54 -3.65 4.55 0.84
N HIS A 55 -3.37 3.73 -0.17
CA HIS A 55 -2.06 3.57 -0.76
C HIS A 55 -2.07 4.02 -2.23
N VAL A 56 -1.07 4.81 -2.61
CA VAL A 56 -0.85 5.23 -3.99
C VAL A 56 0.61 4.95 -4.36
N SER A 57 0.83 4.10 -5.37
CA SER A 57 2.15 3.88 -5.98
C SER A 57 2.19 4.40 -7.41
N MET A 58 3.34 4.94 -7.78
CA MET A 58 3.67 5.30 -9.16
C MET A 58 5.12 4.89 -9.44
N GLY A 59 5.34 3.74 -10.08
CA GLY A 59 6.68 3.29 -10.42
C GLY A 59 6.72 1.87 -10.98
N PRO A 60 7.92 1.27 -11.08
CA PRO A 60 8.07 -0.17 -11.24
C PRO A 60 8.58 -0.75 -9.91
N GLU A 61 7.74 -0.76 -8.88
CA GLU A 61 8.09 -1.25 -7.54
C GLU A 61 7.33 -2.53 -7.14
N PRO A 62 8.00 -3.56 -6.59
CA PRO A 62 7.30 -4.68 -5.99
C PRO A 62 6.58 -4.25 -4.70
N ILE A 63 5.28 -4.48 -4.62
CA ILE A 63 4.47 -4.07 -3.47
C ILE A 63 3.99 -5.28 -2.70
N HIS A 64 4.25 -5.28 -1.38
CA HIS A 64 3.73 -6.25 -0.43
C HIS A 64 2.98 -5.55 0.68
N MET A 65 1.65 -5.75 0.75
CA MET A 65 0.83 -5.11 1.77
C MET A 65 -0.06 -6.07 2.53
N THR A 66 -0.12 -5.84 3.84
CA THR A 66 -1.14 -6.39 4.72
C THR A 66 -1.92 -5.25 5.36
N SER A 67 -3.24 -5.23 5.14
CA SER A 67 -4.13 -4.18 5.65
C SER A 67 -5.26 -4.78 6.48
N PHE A 68 -5.49 -4.20 7.65
CA PHE A 68 -6.67 -4.40 8.48
C PHE A 68 -7.39 -3.06 8.60
N SER A 69 -8.48 -2.88 7.85
CA SER A 69 -9.19 -1.61 7.85
C SER A 69 -10.70 -1.70 7.68
N ARG A 70 -11.45 -0.61 7.90
CA ARG A 70 -12.87 -0.59 7.48
C ARG A 70 -12.97 -0.34 5.99
N ALA A 71 -12.18 0.61 5.49
CA ALA A 71 -12.07 0.95 4.08
C ALA A 71 -10.60 0.89 3.65
N TYR A 72 -10.34 0.19 2.56
CA TYR A 72 -9.04 0.13 1.92
C TYR A 72 -9.16 0.56 0.46
N LEU A 73 -8.29 1.47 0.05
CA LEU A 73 -8.13 1.89 -1.32
C LEU A 73 -6.66 1.75 -1.71
N HIS A 74 -6.40 1.02 -2.79
CA HIS A 74 -5.10 0.96 -3.43
C HIS A 74 -5.20 1.47 -4.86
N VAL A 75 -4.25 2.31 -5.24
CA VAL A 75 -4.08 2.82 -6.59
C VAL A 75 -2.63 2.56 -7.02
N SER A 76 -2.43 1.80 -8.10
CA SER A 76 -1.12 1.64 -8.75
C SER A 76 -1.13 2.17 -10.17
N MET A 77 -0.01 2.78 -10.55
CA MET A 77 0.22 3.33 -11.88
C MET A 77 1.61 2.92 -12.35
N GLY A 78 1.73 1.71 -12.91
CA GLY A 78 3.01 1.16 -13.34
C GLY A 78 2.94 -0.28 -13.85
N PRO A 79 4.07 -0.89 -14.24
CA PRO A 79 4.20 -2.33 -14.40
C PRO A 79 4.82 -2.93 -13.14
N GLU A 80 4.00 -3.21 -12.13
CA GLU A 80 4.42 -3.64 -10.80
C GLU A 80 3.89 -5.06 -10.47
N PRO A 81 4.71 -5.97 -9.89
CA PRO A 81 4.19 -7.16 -9.23
C PRO A 81 3.62 -6.78 -7.86
N ILE A 82 2.33 -7.04 -7.68
CA ILE A 82 1.58 -6.60 -6.51
C ILE A 82 1.09 -7.79 -5.71
N HIS A 83 1.42 -7.83 -4.42
CA HIS A 83 0.94 -8.82 -3.46
C HIS A 83 0.20 -8.13 -2.32
N MET A 84 -1.10 -8.34 -2.24
CA MET A 84 -1.95 -7.72 -1.22
C MET A 84 -2.79 -8.72 -0.47
N THR A 85 -2.75 -8.60 0.85
CA THR A 85 -3.71 -9.22 1.76
C THR A 85 -4.50 -8.12 2.47
N SER A 86 -5.82 -8.11 2.32
CA SER A 86 -6.67 -7.13 2.99
C SER A 86 -7.81 -7.79 3.75
N PHE A 87 -8.02 -7.32 4.96
CA PHE A 87 -9.18 -7.61 5.79
C PHE A 87 -9.95 -6.31 5.98
N SER A 88 -11.04 -6.13 5.22
CA SER A 88 -11.79 -4.88 5.28
C SER A 88 -13.29 -5.00 5.05
N ARG A 89 -14.07 -3.98 5.39
CA ARG A 89 -15.51 -3.98 5.01
C ARG A 89 -15.67 -3.62 3.54
N ALA A 90 -14.89 -2.64 3.09
CA ALA A 90 -14.82 -2.21 1.70
C ALA A 90 -13.36 -2.23 1.22
N TYR A 91 -13.16 -2.79 0.04
CA TYR A 91 -11.88 -2.87 -0.64
C TYR A 91 -12.06 -2.36 -2.08
N LEU A 92 -11.25 -1.37 -2.47
CA LEU A 92 -11.16 -0.89 -3.84
C LEU A 92 -9.69 -0.96 -4.28
N HIS A 93 -9.48 -1.59 -5.43
CA HIS A 93 -8.21 -1.58 -6.14
C HIS A 93 -8.39 -0.97 -7.53
N VAL A 94 -7.45 -0.12 -7.91
CA VAL A 94 -7.35 0.50 -9.24
C VAL A 94 -5.92 0.32 -9.72
N SER A 95 -5.73 -0.25 -10.90
CA SER A 95 -4.40 -0.42 -11.51
C SER A 95 -4.44 -0.07 -12.98
N MET A 96 -3.65 0.91 -13.39
CA MET A 96 -3.63 1.46 -14.75
C MET A 96 -2.44 0.96 -15.59
N GLY A 97 -1.95 -0.26 -15.34
CA GLY A 97 -0.81 -0.82 -16.08
C GLY A 97 -0.83 -2.35 -16.22
N PRO A 98 0.07 -2.93 -17.05
CA PRO A 98 0.17 -4.38 -17.21
C PRO A 98 0.91 -4.97 -16.00
N GLU A 99 0.15 -5.53 -15.06
CA GLU A 99 0.67 -5.95 -13.76
C GLU A 99 0.29 -7.41 -13.44
N PRO A 100 1.24 -8.26 -13.00
CA PRO A 100 0.91 -9.51 -12.33
C PRO A 100 0.45 -9.20 -10.90
N ILE A 101 -0.84 -9.36 -10.64
CA ILE A 101 -1.44 -9.01 -9.35
C ILE A 101 -1.94 -10.25 -8.62
N HIS A 102 -1.47 -10.40 -7.38
CA HIS A 102 -1.92 -11.40 -6.42
C HIS A 102 -2.65 -10.72 -5.25
N MET A 103 -3.97 -10.74 -5.29
CA MET A 103 -4.83 -10.18 -4.26
C MET A 103 -5.59 -11.26 -3.49
N THR A 104 -5.51 -11.19 -2.17
CA THR A 104 -6.40 -11.90 -1.25
C THR A 104 -7.18 -10.87 -0.44
N SER A 105 -8.50 -10.81 -0.63
CA SER A 105 -9.37 -9.87 0.07
C SER A 105 -10.46 -10.60 0.84
N PHE A 106 -10.51 -10.35 2.15
CA PHE A 106 -11.61 -10.73 3.01
C PHE A 106 -12.48 -9.50 3.23
N SER A 107 -13.45 -9.28 2.35
CA SER A 107 -14.31 -8.09 2.41
C SER A 107 -15.77 -8.34 2.09
N ARG A 108 -16.64 -7.45 2.59
CA ARG A 108 -18.08 -7.47 2.26
C ARG A 108 -18.36 -6.84 0.90
N ALA A 109 -17.53 -5.88 0.50
CA ALA A 109 -17.59 -5.23 -0.80
C ALA A 109 -16.17 -5.15 -1.38
N TYR A 110 -16.01 -5.68 -2.59
CA TYR A 110 -14.77 -5.70 -3.34
C TYR A 110 -15.02 -5.14 -4.73
N LEU A 111 -14.19 -4.18 -5.14
CA LEU A 111 -14.19 -3.64 -6.49
C LEU A 111 -12.74 -3.59 -7.01
N HIS A 112 -12.56 -4.08 -8.22
CA HIS A 112 -11.28 -4.07 -8.94
C HIS A 112 -11.49 -3.36 -10.27
N GLY A 113 -10.83 -2.22 -10.45
CA GLY A 113 -10.83 -1.44 -11.67
C GLY A 113 -9.49 -1.54 -12.41
N PRO A 114 -9.51 -1.41 -13.75
CA PRO A 114 -8.34 -1.08 -14.54
C PRO A 114 -7.95 0.40 -14.40
#